data_AF-A0AAV5FTF8-F1
#
_entry.id   AF-A0AAV5FTF8-F1
#
_cell.length_a   1.000
_cell.length_b   1.000
_cell.length_c   1.000
_cell.angle_alpha   90.00
_cell.angle_beta   90.00
_cell.angle_gamma   90.00
#
_symmetry.space_group_name_H-M   'P 1'
#
loop_
_entity.id
_entity.type
_entity.pdbx_description
1 polymer ?
#
loop_
_entity_poly.entity_id
_entity_poly.type
_entity_poly.pdbx_seq_one_letter_code
_entity_poly.pdbx_strand_id
1 'polypeptide(L)'
;MAVTVASRRKRGPDAFLDEHFAFPSDLSPLAKRGRCSSSAIADLGLSFPLEFDPIEALRLIFPNADQQVLREYYEASGNVLDAAITAFKDHMANRNTESASPLNYAPDGNRANLVTSSEVAPAVNIPTNGSEWAELIVKEMSSASDLVDAKKRAYGMLELFQKSTVGSDSKSIQEHKVVKQMLGSLLHQNGVLKRAFLIQHNRLKEYEEMVQERSQFKQLIEKYQEQIKALEDKNYFLSFHLQQANQHSSISSHRNPDVY
;
A
#
# COMPACT_ATOMS: atom_id res chain seq x y z
N MET A 1 -27.58 -13.98 -73.79
CA MET A 1 -27.63 -12.51 -73.62
C MET A 1 -26.25 -12.07 -73.12
N ALA A 2 -25.38 -11.66 -74.06
CA ALA A 2 -24.87 -10.28 -74.25
C ALA A 2 -23.78 -9.90 -73.19
N VAL A 3 -22.46 -10.04 -73.45
CA VAL A 3 -21.54 -9.22 -74.30
C VAL A 3 -21.33 -7.83 -73.68
N THR A 4 -20.16 -7.39 -73.16
CA THR A 4 -18.85 -6.99 -73.77
C THR A 4 -17.83 -6.79 -72.61
N VAL A 5 -16.53 -7.13 -72.60
CA VAL A 5 -15.33 -6.80 -73.42
C VAL A 5 -14.86 -5.34 -73.37
N ALA A 6 -13.65 -5.10 -72.79
CA ALA A 6 -12.52 -4.31 -73.32
C ALA A 6 -11.46 -4.14 -72.20
N SER A 7 -10.28 -4.78 -72.17
CA SER A 7 -9.10 -4.75 -73.05
C SER A 7 -8.33 -3.42 -73.08
N ARG A 8 -7.08 -3.41 -72.57
CA ARG A 8 -5.83 -3.15 -73.32
C ARG A 8 -4.62 -3.03 -72.37
N ARG A 9 -3.59 -3.90 -72.52
CA ARG A 9 -2.25 -3.68 -73.15
C ARG A 9 -1.29 -2.87 -72.25
N LYS A 10 0.02 -3.13 -72.13
CA LYS A 10 1.01 -3.98 -72.83
C LYS A 10 2.35 -3.84 -72.06
N ARG A 11 3.19 -4.88 -72.12
CA ARG A 11 4.69 -4.90 -72.11
C ARG A 11 5.46 -4.48 -70.84
N GLY A 12 6.22 -5.42 -70.27
CA GLY A 12 7.58 -5.15 -69.77
C GLY A 12 8.61 -5.25 -70.92
N PRO A 13 9.93 -5.44 -70.68
CA PRO A 13 10.73 -5.38 -69.44
C PRO A 13 11.99 -4.46 -69.58
N ASP A 14 12.81 -4.43 -68.53
CA ASP A 14 14.26 -4.12 -68.46
C ASP A 14 14.82 -2.74 -68.87
N ALA A 15 15.48 -2.07 -67.91
CA ALA A 15 16.85 -1.52 -68.00
C ALA A 15 17.14 -0.71 -66.71
N PHE A 16 18.09 -1.13 -65.87
CA PHE A 16 19.52 -0.84 -65.93
C PHE A 16 19.87 0.56 -65.37
N LEU A 17 20.50 0.53 -64.18
CA LEU A 17 21.47 1.47 -63.60
C LEU A 17 21.27 2.98 -63.85
N ASP A 18 21.03 3.75 -62.78
CA ASP A 18 22.03 4.78 -62.44
C ASP A 18 21.94 5.22 -60.98
N GLU A 19 23.12 5.34 -60.39
CA GLU A 19 23.41 5.77 -59.04
C GLU A 19 23.68 7.27 -59.11
N HIS A 20 22.73 8.11 -58.71
CA HIS A 20 22.97 9.54 -58.53
C HIS A 20 22.65 9.95 -57.09
N PHE A 21 23.72 10.30 -56.38
CA PHE A 21 23.71 11.05 -55.13
C PHE A 21 22.73 12.23 -55.20
N ALA A 22 21.71 12.21 -54.35
CA ALA A 22 20.94 13.39 -54.00
C ALA A 22 20.50 13.30 -52.54
N PHE A 23 21.04 14.18 -51.72
CA PHE A 23 20.55 14.46 -50.36
C PHE A 23 19.09 14.94 -50.42
N PRO A 24 18.18 14.41 -49.59
CA PRO A 24 16.93 15.09 -49.29
C PRO A 24 17.06 15.76 -47.91
N SER A 25 17.43 17.05 -47.93
CA SER A 25 17.03 17.99 -46.88
C SER A 25 15.58 18.37 -47.14
N ASP A 26 14.70 18.02 -46.20
CA ASP A 26 13.44 18.69 -45.82
C ASP A 26 12.33 17.67 -45.54
N LEU A 27 11.98 17.49 -44.26
CA LEU A 27 10.61 17.25 -43.78
C LEU A 27 10.51 17.44 -42.24
N SER A 28 10.18 18.67 -41.81
CA SER A 28 9.13 19.03 -40.81
C SER A 28 9.12 18.39 -39.37
N PRO A 29 8.23 18.82 -38.44
CA PRO A 29 8.55 19.77 -37.38
C PRO A 29 8.63 19.18 -35.95
N LEU A 30 9.62 19.67 -35.21
CA LEU A 30 9.69 19.91 -33.76
C LEU A 30 8.62 19.22 -32.86
N ALA A 31 8.85 17.96 -32.52
CA ALA A 31 8.26 17.36 -31.32
C ALA A 31 9.00 17.90 -30.08
N LYS A 32 8.26 18.59 -29.21
CA LYS A 32 8.74 19.15 -27.93
C LYS A 32 9.35 18.05 -27.06
N ARG A 33 10.69 17.89 -27.10
CA ARG A 33 11.43 17.13 -26.09
C ARG A 33 11.46 17.95 -24.80
N GLY A 34 10.82 17.42 -23.76
CA GLY A 34 10.95 17.89 -22.40
C GLY A 34 12.42 17.85 -21.99
N ARG A 35 12.93 18.99 -21.51
CA ARG A 35 14.27 19.10 -20.93
C ARG A 35 14.26 18.39 -19.57
N CYS A 36 14.87 17.22 -19.48
CA CYS A 36 15.29 16.68 -18.19
C CYS A 36 16.77 17.04 -18.01
N SER A 37 17.01 18.13 -17.28
CA SER A 37 18.35 18.50 -16.82
C SER A 37 18.88 17.42 -15.88
N SER A 38 20.08 16.94 -16.17
CA SER A 38 20.91 16.20 -15.21
C SER A 38 21.64 17.20 -14.34
N SER A 39 21.27 17.29 -13.05
CA SER A 39 22.17 17.49 -11.89
C SER A 39 21.39 18.04 -10.69
N ALA A 40 21.16 17.17 -9.72
CA ALA A 40 21.34 17.44 -8.29
C ALA A 40 20.76 16.23 -7.54
N ILE A 41 21.64 15.30 -7.18
CA ILE A 41 21.42 14.42 -6.04
C ILE A 41 21.42 15.37 -4.83
N ALA A 42 20.26 15.88 -4.47
CA ALA A 42 20.04 16.60 -3.23
C ALA A 42 18.56 16.47 -2.87
N ASP A 43 18.27 15.44 -2.08
CA ASP A 43 17.51 15.60 -0.85
C ASP A 43 16.24 16.46 -0.92
N LEU A 44 15.20 15.98 -1.60
CA LEU A 44 13.86 16.57 -1.50
C LEU A 44 12.77 15.50 -1.42
N GLY A 45 12.44 15.12 -0.19
CA GLY A 45 11.04 15.07 0.22
C GLY A 45 10.34 13.70 0.30
N LEU A 46 11.07 12.59 0.45
CA LEU A 46 10.47 11.30 0.83
C LEU A 46 10.71 10.92 2.31
N SER A 47 11.15 11.87 3.12
CA SER A 47 11.06 11.77 4.58
C SER A 47 9.75 12.39 5.03
N PHE A 48 8.64 11.67 4.82
CA PHE A 48 7.55 11.83 5.78
C PHE A 48 8.07 11.15 7.06
N PRO A 49 8.25 11.86 8.18
CA PRO A 49 8.26 11.18 9.45
C PRO A 49 6.81 10.79 9.70
N LEU A 50 6.35 9.70 9.07
CA LEU A 50 5.34 8.86 9.71
C LEU A 50 6.11 8.12 10.80
N GLU A 51 6.54 8.86 11.82
CA GLU A 51 7.10 8.32 13.04
C GLU A 51 5.93 7.67 13.75
N PHE A 52 5.57 6.48 13.29
CA PHE A 52 4.56 5.65 13.92
C PHE A 52 5.15 5.21 15.25
N ASP A 53 4.84 5.95 16.32
CA ASP A 53 5.21 5.54 17.65
C ASP A 53 4.28 4.38 18.08
N PRO A 54 4.80 3.14 18.17
CA PRO A 54 4.00 1.99 18.58
C PRO A 54 3.42 2.18 19.99
N ILE A 55 4.06 3.00 20.83
CA ILE A 55 3.59 3.29 22.19
C ILE A 55 2.38 4.22 22.17
N GLU A 56 2.33 5.17 21.23
CA GLU A 56 1.17 6.06 21.06
C GLU A 56 -0.05 5.28 20.53
N ALA A 57 0.17 4.32 19.62
CA ALA A 57 -0.87 3.40 19.16
C ALA A 57 -1.43 2.53 20.30
N LEU A 58 -0.57 2.01 21.18
CA LEU A 58 -0.98 1.25 22.37
C LEU A 58 -1.78 2.11 23.37
N ARG A 59 -1.39 3.38 23.54
CA ARG A 59 -2.09 4.33 24.42
C ARG A 59 -3.50 4.67 23.92
N LEU A 60 -3.70 4.74 22.61
CA LEU A 60 -5.04 4.92 22.03
C LEU A 60 -5.95 3.73 22.28
N ILE A 61 -5.39 2.51 22.34
CA ILE A 61 -6.13 1.27 22.59
C ILE A 61 -6.40 1.08 24.09
N PHE A 62 -5.47 1.52 24.96
CA PHE A 62 -5.58 1.43 26.41
C PHE A 62 -5.35 2.80 27.07
N PRO A 63 -6.37 3.68 27.12
CA PRO A 63 -6.22 5.05 27.63
C PRO A 63 -5.85 5.13 29.11
N ASN A 64 -6.17 4.07 29.86
CA ASN A 64 -5.98 3.99 31.32
C ASN A 64 -4.69 3.25 31.71
N ALA A 65 -3.87 2.84 30.74
CA ALA A 65 -2.65 2.07 30.99
C ALA A 65 -1.42 2.98 31.11
N ASP A 66 -0.52 2.61 32.02
CA ASP A 66 0.75 3.32 32.23
C ASP A 66 1.69 3.12 31.02
N GLN A 67 2.24 4.23 30.52
CA GLN A 67 3.11 4.24 29.33
C GLN A 67 4.36 3.37 29.48
N GLN A 68 4.89 3.24 30.70
CA GLN A 68 6.07 2.42 30.99
C GLN A 68 5.74 0.92 30.88
N VAL A 69 4.57 0.50 31.35
CA VAL A 69 4.10 -0.88 31.26
C VAL A 69 3.84 -1.24 29.79
N LEU A 70 3.23 -0.34 29.01
CA LEU A 70 3.02 -0.56 27.58
C LEU A 70 4.35 -0.75 26.83
N ARG A 71 5.40 -0.01 27.20
CA ARG A 71 6.74 -0.17 26.62
C ARG A 71 7.37 -1.52 26.97
N GLU A 72 7.29 -1.92 28.23
CA GLU A 72 7.85 -3.21 28.69
C GLU A 72 7.17 -4.40 28.00
N TYR A 73 5.84 -4.36 27.84
CA TYR A 73 5.11 -5.41 27.11
C TYR A 73 5.38 -5.39 25.61
N TYR A 74 5.64 -4.21 25.03
CA TYR A 74 6.02 -4.09 23.62
C TYR A 74 7.43 -4.62 23.34
N GLU A 75 8.37 -4.38 24.25
CA GLU A 75 9.72 -4.94 24.17
C GLU A 75 9.70 -6.47 24.41
N ALA A 76 8.92 -6.93 25.39
CA ALA A 76 8.73 -8.36 25.67
C ALA A 76 8.04 -9.12 24.53
N SER A 77 7.20 -8.45 23.74
CA SER A 77 6.54 -9.04 22.56
C SER A 77 7.41 -9.03 21.30
N GLY A 78 8.70 -8.68 21.42
CA GLY A 78 9.64 -8.63 20.30
C GLY A 78 9.34 -7.50 19.32
N ASN A 79 8.86 -6.35 19.81
CA ASN A 79 8.47 -5.18 19.02
C ASN A 79 7.31 -5.43 18.04
N VAL A 80 6.52 -6.48 18.28
CA VAL A 80 5.32 -6.79 17.51
C VAL A 80 4.11 -6.20 18.23
N LEU A 81 3.47 -5.20 17.60
CA LEU A 81 2.36 -4.44 18.19
C LEU A 81 1.15 -5.35 18.54
N ASP A 82 0.78 -6.27 17.66
CA ASP A 82 -0.37 -7.15 17.86
C ASP A 82 -0.15 -8.15 19.00
N ALA A 83 1.08 -8.67 19.13
CA ALA A 83 1.47 -9.51 20.25
C ALA A 83 1.49 -8.73 21.57
N ALA A 84 1.93 -7.46 21.56
CA ALA A 84 1.90 -6.59 22.74
C ALA A 84 0.46 -6.31 23.21
N ILE A 85 -0.45 -6.02 22.27
CA ILE A 85 -1.87 -5.79 22.53
C ILE A 85 -2.50 -7.03 23.18
N THR A 86 -2.19 -8.22 22.65
CA THR A 86 -2.76 -9.49 23.14
C THR A 86 -2.22 -9.81 24.53
N ALA A 87 -0.90 -9.73 24.73
CA ALA A 87 -0.27 -9.98 26.03
C ALA A 87 -0.76 -9.00 27.13
N PHE A 88 -0.94 -7.73 26.78
CA PHE A 88 -1.44 -6.74 27.74
C PHE A 88 -2.91 -6.98 28.10
N LYS A 89 -3.75 -7.39 27.14
CA LYS A 89 -5.15 -7.79 27.40
C LYS A 89 -5.21 -8.99 28.35
N ASP A 90 -4.37 -9.99 28.12
CA ASP A 90 -4.32 -11.21 28.96
C ASP A 90 -3.87 -10.87 30.39
N HIS A 91 -2.90 -9.97 30.55
CA HIS A 91 -2.49 -9.49 31.87
C HIS A 91 -3.61 -8.73 32.60
N MET A 92 -4.37 -7.88 31.90
CA MET A 92 -5.52 -7.19 32.49
C MET A 92 -6.65 -8.16 32.86
N ALA A 93 -6.87 -9.21 32.06
CA ALA A 93 -7.82 -10.27 32.37
C ALA A 93 -7.40 -11.06 33.62
N ASN A 94 -6.12 -11.42 33.74
CA ASN A 94 -5.61 -12.17 34.88
C ASN A 94 -5.61 -11.37 36.19
N ARG A 95 -5.26 -10.07 36.15
CA ARG A 95 -5.35 -9.19 37.34
C ARG A 95 -6.78 -9.08 37.89
N ASN A 96 -7.78 -9.14 37.01
CA ASN A 96 -9.19 -9.12 37.42
C ASN A 96 -9.65 -10.46 38.03
N THR A 97 -8.96 -11.57 37.73
CA THR A 97 -9.26 -12.89 38.31
C THR A 97 -8.54 -13.18 39.63
N GLU A 98 -7.33 -12.65 39.85
CA GLU A 98 -6.60 -12.82 41.12
C GLU A 98 -7.13 -11.94 42.26
N SER A 99 -7.92 -10.90 41.95
CA SER A 99 -8.63 -10.09 42.95
C SER A 99 -9.84 -10.82 43.58
N ALA A 100 -10.12 -12.06 43.15
CA ALA A 100 -11.25 -12.88 43.61
C ALA A 100 -10.82 -14.18 44.31
N SER A 101 -9.78 -14.16 45.15
CA SER A 101 -9.49 -15.27 46.08
C SER A 101 -9.06 -14.80 47.48
N PRO A 102 -9.44 -15.53 48.54
CA PRO A 102 -9.71 -14.95 49.86
C PRO A 102 -8.46 -14.97 50.74
N LEU A 103 -7.99 -13.79 51.14
CA LEU A 103 -7.00 -13.68 52.20
C LEU A 103 -7.72 -13.62 53.56
N ASN A 104 -7.57 -14.69 54.34
CA ASN A 104 -7.87 -14.73 55.76
C ASN A 104 -6.94 -13.79 56.55
N TYR A 105 -7.51 -12.81 57.26
CA TYR A 105 -7.01 -12.37 58.56
C TYR A 105 -8.17 -11.75 59.36
N ALA A 106 -8.32 -12.20 60.61
CA ALA A 106 -9.40 -11.83 61.53
C ALA A 106 -9.02 -10.61 62.40
N PRO A 107 -9.77 -10.28 63.46
CA PRO A 107 -10.86 -9.31 63.49
C PRO A 107 -10.49 -8.08 64.34
N ASP A 108 -11.10 -6.92 64.08
CA ASP A 108 -11.23 -5.93 65.15
C ASP A 108 -12.60 -5.25 65.11
N GLY A 109 -13.22 -5.21 66.28
CA GLY A 109 -14.58 -4.75 66.51
C GLY A 109 -14.64 -3.23 66.50
N ASN A 110 -15.82 -2.70 66.20
CA ASN A 110 -16.55 -1.80 67.10
C ASN A 110 -17.95 -1.50 66.54
N ARG A 111 -18.96 -1.93 67.29
CA ARG A 111 -20.38 -1.61 67.11
C ARG A 111 -20.64 -0.15 67.47
N ALA A 112 -21.34 0.58 66.62
CA ALA A 112 -22.32 1.58 67.05
C ALA A 112 -23.44 1.72 66.01
N ASN A 113 -24.65 1.41 66.46
CA ASN A 113 -25.95 1.49 65.81
C ASN A 113 -26.21 2.85 65.14
N LEU A 114 -26.93 2.87 64.01
CA LEU A 114 -28.17 3.64 63.89
C LEU A 114 -29.00 3.17 62.68
N VAL A 115 -30.15 2.61 63.02
CA VAL A 115 -31.39 2.42 62.24
C VAL A 115 -31.45 3.23 60.93
N THR A 116 -31.45 2.51 59.81
CA THR A 116 -32.11 2.97 58.58
C THR A 116 -33.08 1.89 58.15
N SER A 117 -34.35 2.30 58.09
CA SER A 117 -35.50 1.49 57.73
C SER A 117 -35.23 0.63 56.49
N SER A 118 -35.36 -0.67 56.71
CA SER A 118 -35.67 -1.65 55.69
C SER A 118 -37.05 -1.32 55.11
N GLU A 119 -37.09 -0.53 54.05
CA GLU A 119 -38.19 -0.58 53.09
C GLU A 119 -37.68 -1.36 51.88
N VAL A 120 -38.20 -2.58 51.76
CA VAL A 120 -37.84 -3.59 50.78
C VAL A 120 -38.28 -3.10 49.40
N ALA A 121 -37.42 -2.39 48.69
CA ALA A 121 -37.49 -2.39 47.24
C ALA A 121 -36.97 -3.76 46.79
N PRO A 122 -37.77 -4.61 46.11
CA PRO A 122 -37.20 -5.81 45.55
C PRO A 122 -36.17 -5.36 44.53
N ALA A 123 -34.94 -5.87 44.64
CA ALA A 123 -33.92 -5.73 43.63
C ALA A 123 -34.49 -6.31 42.32
N VAL A 124 -35.06 -5.45 41.48
CA VAL A 124 -35.50 -5.83 40.15
C VAL A 124 -34.23 -6.07 39.36
N ASN A 125 -33.89 -7.34 39.19
CA ASN A 125 -32.86 -7.77 38.25
C ASN A 125 -33.28 -7.24 36.87
N ILE A 126 -32.62 -6.19 36.39
CA ILE A 126 -32.98 -5.52 35.15
C ILE A 126 -32.80 -6.53 34.02
N PRO A 127 -33.90 -6.96 33.35
CA PRO A 127 -33.80 -7.98 32.32
C PRO A 127 -33.02 -7.47 31.10
N THR A 128 -32.27 -8.35 30.44
CA THR A 128 -31.46 -7.95 29.26
C THR A 128 -32.17 -8.30 27.95
N ASN A 129 -33.06 -9.31 27.97
CA ASN A 129 -33.76 -9.79 26.78
C ASN A 129 -35.25 -9.41 26.78
N GLY A 130 -35.82 -9.18 25.60
CA GLY A 130 -37.24 -8.81 25.44
C GLY A 130 -38.23 -9.84 25.98
N SER A 131 -37.88 -11.14 25.95
CA SER A 131 -38.71 -12.22 26.52
C SER A 131 -38.79 -12.13 28.05
N GLU A 132 -37.67 -11.84 28.70
CA GLU A 132 -37.59 -11.70 30.15
C GLU A 132 -38.36 -10.47 30.63
N TRP A 133 -38.33 -9.37 29.85
CA TRP A 133 -39.18 -8.19 30.10
C TRP A 133 -40.67 -8.51 29.99
N ALA A 134 -41.08 -9.30 28.99
CA ALA A 134 -42.47 -9.70 28.82
C ALA A 134 -42.94 -10.57 30.00
N GLU A 135 -42.14 -11.54 30.42
CA GLU A 135 -42.43 -12.39 31.59
C GLU A 135 -42.48 -11.59 32.89
N LEU A 136 -41.57 -10.63 33.08
CA LEU A 136 -41.56 -9.75 34.25
C LEU A 136 -42.82 -8.88 34.32
N ILE A 137 -43.25 -8.30 33.19
CA ILE A 137 -44.48 -7.51 33.11
C ILE A 137 -45.70 -8.36 33.43
N VAL A 138 -45.80 -9.55 32.84
CA VAL A 138 -46.92 -10.47 33.09
C VAL A 138 -46.95 -10.91 34.56
N LYS A 139 -45.79 -11.24 35.13
CA LYS A 139 -45.65 -11.60 36.54
C LYS A 139 -46.07 -10.45 37.46
N GLU A 140 -45.60 -9.24 37.21
CA GLU A 140 -45.93 -8.06 38.00
C GLU A 140 -47.42 -7.71 37.91
N MET A 141 -48.01 -7.75 36.71
CA MET A 141 -49.44 -7.53 36.49
C MET A 141 -50.30 -8.63 37.15
N SER A 142 -49.85 -9.88 37.15
CA SER A 142 -50.57 -11.00 37.78
C SER A 142 -50.58 -10.96 39.31
N SER A 143 -49.69 -10.16 39.91
CA SER A 143 -49.62 -9.95 41.36
C SER A 143 -50.46 -8.77 41.87
N ALA A 144 -51.09 -8.02 40.96
CA ALA A 144 -51.88 -6.83 41.28
C ALA A 144 -53.24 -7.20 41.91
N SER A 145 -53.75 -6.35 42.80
CA SER A 145 -55.05 -6.58 43.46
C SER A 145 -56.24 -6.26 42.55
N ASP A 146 -56.09 -5.27 41.66
CA ASP A 146 -57.16 -4.74 40.81
C ASP A 146 -56.63 -4.32 39.43
N LEU A 147 -57.53 -4.18 38.45
CA LEU A 147 -57.18 -3.75 37.09
C LEU A 147 -56.45 -2.39 37.05
N VAL A 148 -56.82 -1.47 37.94
CA VAL A 148 -56.19 -0.14 38.03
C VAL A 148 -54.75 -0.25 38.57
N ASP A 149 -54.52 -1.13 39.54
CA ASP A 149 -53.18 -1.41 40.08
C ASP A 149 -52.31 -2.13 39.05
N ALA A 150 -52.85 -3.13 38.35
CA ALA A 150 -52.17 -3.84 37.26
C ALA A 150 -51.72 -2.87 36.16
N LYS A 151 -52.59 -1.92 35.77
CA LYS A 151 -52.28 -0.89 34.79
C LYS A 151 -51.15 0.03 35.29
N LYS A 152 -51.20 0.49 36.54
CA LYS A 152 -50.16 1.35 37.12
C LYS A 152 -48.80 0.65 37.16
N ARG A 153 -48.76 -0.63 37.56
CA ARG A 153 -47.55 -1.45 37.57
C ARG A 153 -46.99 -1.69 36.17
N ALA A 154 -47.85 -1.98 35.19
CA ALA A 154 -47.46 -2.14 33.79
C ALA A 154 -46.82 -0.87 33.21
N TYR A 155 -47.41 0.31 33.48
CA TYR A 155 -46.80 1.58 33.07
C TYR A 155 -45.43 1.80 33.72
N GLY A 156 -45.29 1.52 35.02
CA GLY A 156 -43.99 1.63 35.70
C GLY A 156 -42.93 0.71 35.08
N MET A 157 -43.28 -0.53 34.75
CA MET A 157 -42.35 -1.46 34.10
C MET A 157 -41.97 -1.04 32.67
N LEU A 158 -42.91 -0.50 31.89
CA LEU A 158 -42.62 0.03 30.56
C LEU A 158 -41.74 1.29 30.60
N GLU A 159 -41.90 2.14 31.62
CA GLU A 159 -41.02 3.29 31.83
C GLU A 159 -39.60 2.85 32.22
N LEU A 160 -39.47 1.81 33.06
CA LEU A 160 -38.17 1.21 33.38
C LEU A 160 -37.52 0.55 32.16
N PHE A 161 -38.30 -0.15 31.33
CA PHE A 161 -37.84 -0.70 30.05
C PHE A 161 -37.28 0.40 29.15
N GLN A 162 -38.03 1.49 28.95
CA GLN A 162 -37.58 2.64 28.16
C GLN A 162 -36.29 3.26 28.70
N LYS A 163 -36.16 3.40 30.03
CA LYS A 163 -34.92 3.91 30.65
C LYS A 163 -33.74 2.95 30.45
N SER A 164 -33.98 1.65 30.40
CA SER A 164 -32.95 0.63 30.15
C SER A 164 -32.45 0.64 28.70
N THR A 165 -33.32 0.88 27.71
CA THR A 165 -32.94 0.85 26.28
C THR A 165 -32.19 2.10 25.84
N VAL A 166 -32.54 3.29 26.36
CA VAL A 166 -31.89 4.57 26.00
C VAL A 166 -30.38 4.55 26.28
N GLY A 167 -29.93 3.85 27.33
CA GLY A 167 -28.50 3.68 27.63
C GLY A 167 -27.76 2.73 26.68
N SER A 168 -28.43 1.70 26.17
CA SER A 168 -27.82 0.70 25.28
C SER A 168 -27.81 1.15 23.82
N ASP A 169 -28.89 1.80 23.37
CA ASP A 169 -29.04 2.26 21.99
C ASP A 169 -28.09 3.42 21.67
N SER A 170 -27.88 4.34 22.62
CA SER A 170 -26.93 5.44 22.44
C SER A 170 -25.49 4.94 22.28
N LYS A 171 -25.09 3.94 23.07
CA LYS A 171 -23.76 3.31 22.98
C LYS A 171 -23.59 2.55 21.67
N SER A 172 -24.56 1.73 21.26
CA SER A 172 -24.49 0.97 20.01
C SER A 172 -24.47 1.87 18.77
N ILE A 173 -25.22 2.97 18.77
CA ILE A 173 -25.20 3.99 17.71
C ILE A 173 -23.83 4.66 17.63
N GLN A 174 -23.21 4.99 18.77
CA GLN A 174 -21.89 5.58 18.82
C GLN A 174 -20.81 4.62 18.31
N GLU A 175 -20.83 3.36 18.76
CA GLU A 175 -19.93 2.31 18.29
C GLU A 175 -20.06 2.11 16.78
N HIS A 176 -21.29 2.02 16.26
CA HIS A 176 -21.55 1.90 14.82
C HIS A 176 -21.01 3.11 14.03
N LYS A 177 -21.12 4.33 14.57
CA LYS A 177 -20.55 5.53 13.95
C LYS A 177 -19.02 5.48 13.87
N VAL A 178 -18.36 5.04 14.95
CA VAL A 178 -16.90 4.91 15.01
C VAL A 178 -16.41 3.84 14.02
N VAL A 179 -17.07 2.68 13.97
CA VAL A 179 -16.74 1.60 13.02
C VAL A 179 -16.90 2.07 11.58
N LYS A 180 -17.97 2.82 11.27
CA LYS A 180 -18.19 3.37 9.93
C LYS A 180 -17.11 4.37 9.52
N GLN A 181 -16.66 5.22 10.44
CA GLN A 181 -15.55 6.16 10.19
C GLN A 181 -14.24 5.41 9.94
N MET A 182 -13.92 4.42 10.79
CA MET A 182 -12.72 3.58 10.62
C MET A 182 -12.72 2.85 9.28
N LEU A 183 -13.86 2.27 8.88
CA LEU A 183 -14.00 1.61 7.57
C LEU A 183 -13.77 2.59 6.41
N GLY A 184 -14.29 3.81 6.52
CA GLY A 184 -14.06 4.87 5.53
C GLY A 184 -12.57 5.23 5.41
N SER A 185 -11.89 5.40 6.53
CA SER A 185 -10.43 5.67 6.57
C SER A 185 -9.64 4.52 5.95
N LEU A 186 -9.98 3.28 6.26
CA LEU A 186 -9.29 2.09 5.73
C LEU A 186 -9.48 1.96 4.21
N LEU A 187 -10.70 2.21 3.70
CA LEU A 187 -10.97 2.23 2.27
C LEU A 187 -10.17 3.33 1.56
N HIS A 188 -10.07 4.51 2.17
CA HIS A 188 -9.26 5.60 1.63
C HIS A 188 -7.78 5.22 1.55
N GLN A 189 -7.22 4.67 2.64
CA GLN A 189 -5.84 4.18 2.68
C GLN A 189 -5.59 3.07 1.65
N ASN A 190 -6.51 2.13 1.49
CA ASN A 190 -6.41 1.09 0.46
C ASN A 190 -6.35 1.70 -0.95
N GLY A 191 -7.14 2.76 -1.20
CA GLY A 191 -7.09 3.52 -2.44
C GLY A 191 -5.74 4.21 -2.67
N VAL A 192 -5.17 4.83 -1.63
CA VAL A 192 -3.83 5.43 -1.69
C VAL A 192 -2.78 4.37 -2.00
N LEU A 193 -2.84 3.22 -1.32
CA LEU A 193 -1.89 2.13 -1.50
C LEU A 193 -1.96 1.54 -2.91
N LYS A 194 -3.16 1.34 -3.46
CA LYS A 194 -3.34 0.88 -4.85
C LYS A 194 -2.72 1.85 -5.86
N ARG A 195 -2.89 3.16 -5.66
CA ARG A 195 -2.25 4.17 -6.53
C ARG A 195 -0.73 4.14 -6.40
N ALA A 196 -0.22 4.08 -5.18
CA ALA A 196 1.22 4.00 -4.93
C ALA A 196 1.83 2.73 -5.56
N PHE A 197 1.17 1.58 -5.38
CA PHE A 197 1.56 0.32 -5.99
C PHE A 197 1.60 0.42 -7.52
N LEU A 198 0.57 0.99 -8.15
CA LEU A 198 0.54 1.13 -9.61
C LEU A 198 1.69 2.03 -10.12
N ILE A 199 1.96 3.14 -9.42
CA ILE A 199 3.09 4.02 -9.76
C ILE A 199 4.41 3.26 -9.65
N GLN A 200 4.61 2.53 -8.56
CA GLN A 200 5.85 1.78 -8.34
C GLN A 200 6.01 0.63 -9.35
N HIS A 201 4.92 -0.06 -9.67
CA HIS A 201 4.89 -1.10 -10.68
C HIS A 201 5.27 -0.56 -12.08
N ASN A 202 4.68 0.58 -12.48
CA ASN A 202 5.01 1.21 -13.76
C ASN A 202 6.49 1.64 -13.81
N ARG A 203 7.00 2.25 -12.74
CA ARG A 203 8.43 2.62 -12.66
C ARG A 203 9.34 1.40 -12.77
N LEU A 204 9.01 0.30 -12.10
CA LEU A 204 9.78 -0.94 -12.19
C LEU A 204 9.79 -1.50 -13.62
N LYS A 205 8.63 -1.46 -14.28
CA LYS A 205 8.51 -1.88 -15.67
C LYS A 205 9.35 -1.01 -16.62
N GLU A 206 9.31 0.31 -16.45
CA GLU A 206 10.17 1.23 -17.22
C GLU A 206 11.67 0.94 -17.00
N TYR A 207 12.09 0.58 -15.78
CA TYR A 207 13.47 0.16 -15.52
C TYR A 207 13.84 -1.13 -16.25
N GLU A 208 12.95 -2.12 -16.27
CA GLU A 208 13.17 -3.37 -17.00
C GLU A 208 13.31 -3.12 -18.52
N GLU A 209 12.45 -2.29 -19.09
CA GLU A 209 12.52 -1.87 -20.49
C GLU A 209 13.85 -1.13 -20.79
N MET A 210 14.27 -0.18 -19.95
CA MET A 210 15.56 0.51 -20.11
C MET A 210 16.76 -0.44 -20.03
N VAL A 211 16.71 -1.45 -19.14
CA VAL A 211 17.78 -2.46 -19.04
C VAL A 211 17.83 -3.29 -20.33
N GLN A 212 16.68 -3.64 -20.90
CA GLN A 212 16.61 -4.34 -22.18
C GLN A 212 17.18 -3.48 -23.32
N GLU A 213 16.78 -2.22 -23.45
CA GLU A 213 17.32 -1.29 -24.46
C GLU A 213 18.84 -1.12 -24.31
N ARG A 214 19.33 -0.96 -23.08
CA ARG A 214 20.77 -0.88 -22.81
C ARG A 214 21.51 -2.13 -23.28
N SER A 215 20.92 -3.32 -23.10
CA SER A 215 21.53 -4.56 -23.60
C SER A 215 21.61 -4.60 -25.13
N GLN A 216 20.58 -4.09 -25.82
CA GLN A 216 20.57 -3.98 -27.28
C GLN A 216 21.64 -3.00 -27.79
N PHE A 217 21.77 -1.83 -27.15
CA PHE A 217 22.83 -0.87 -27.49
C PHE A 217 24.22 -1.44 -27.26
N LYS A 218 24.42 -2.21 -26.18
CA LYS A 218 25.71 -2.87 -25.92
C LYS A 218 26.09 -3.83 -27.06
N GLN A 219 25.14 -4.67 -27.50
CA GLN A 219 25.37 -5.56 -28.65
C GLN A 219 25.68 -4.80 -29.94
N LEU A 220 25.02 -3.65 -30.17
CA LEU A 220 25.30 -2.82 -31.34
C LEU A 220 26.70 -2.20 -31.29
N ILE A 221 27.13 -1.74 -30.11
CA ILE A 221 28.48 -1.21 -29.90
C ILE A 221 29.52 -2.31 -30.14
N GLU A 222 29.31 -3.52 -29.61
CA GLU A 222 30.19 -4.67 -29.83
C GLU A 222 30.35 -4.98 -31.33
N LYS A 223 29.24 -4.98 -32.10
CA LYS A 223 29.29 -5.15 -33.56
C LYS A 223 30.12 -4.07 -34.26
N TYR A 224 29.96 -2.80 -33.89
CA TYR A 224 30.76 -1.73 -34.48
C TYR A 224 32.23 -1.80 -34.08
N GLN A 225 32.53 -2.18 -32.83
CA GLN A 225 33.91 -2.41 -32.38
C GLN A 225 34.59 -3.52 -33.18
N GLU A 226 33.89 -4.63 -33.44
CA GLU A 226 34.40 -5.71 -34.30
C GLU A 226 34.66 -5.25 -35.74
N GLN A 227 33.75 -4.45 -36.32
CA GLN A 227 33.94 -3.89 -37.65
C GLN A 227 35.15 -2.95 -37.73
N ILE A 228 35.34 -2.09 -36.72
CA ILE A 228 36.51 -1.20 -36.64
C ILE A 228 37.78 -2.03 -36.57
N LYS A 229 37.85 -3.03 -35.68
CA LYS A 229 39.01 -3.90 -35.56
C LYS A 229 39.33 -4.64 -36.86
N ALA A 230 38.32 -5.16 -37.55
CA ALA A 230 38.50 -5.82 -38.85
C ALA A 230 39.01 -4.86 -39.93
N LEU A 231 38.62 -3.58 -39.90
CA LEU A 231 39.13 -2.57 -40.81
C LEU A 231 40.56 -2.15 -40.45
N GLU A 232 40.88 -2.03 -39.17
CA GLU A 232 42.24 -1.76 -38.67
C GLU A 232 43.20 -2.88 -39.10
N ASP A 233 42.82 -4.15 -38.94
CA ASP A 233 43.62 -5.31 -39.37
C ASP A 233 43.88 -5.29 -40.89
N LYS A 234 42.85 -4.98 -41.69
CA LYS A 234 42.99 -4.84 -43.15
C LYS A 234 43.91 -3.68 -43.53
N ASN A 235 43.78 -2.54 -42.85
CA ASN A 235 44.62 -1.38 -43.09
C ASN A 235 46.08 -1.66 -42.72
N TYR A 236 46.32 -2.37 -41.61
CA TYR A 236 47.65 -2.83 -41.21
C TYR A 236 48.27 -3.75 -42.28
N PHE A 237 47.52 -4.75 -42.76
CA PHE A 237 47.97 -5.66 -43.81
C PHE A 237 48.32 -4.92 -45.12
N LEU A 238 47.46 -3.99 -45.54
CA LEU A 238 47.71 -3.16 -46.71
C LEU A 238 48.96 -2.29 -46.55
N SER A 239 49.08 -1.61 -45.40
CA SER A 239 50.23 -0.76 -45.09
C SER A 239 51.54 -1.55 -45.09
N PHE A 240 51.53 -2.76 -44.52
CA PHE A 240 52.66 -3.68 -44.54
C PHE A 240 53.09 -4.05 -45.96
N HIS A 241 52.13 -4.42 -46.82
CA HIS A 241 52.42 -4.74 -48.22
C HIS A 241 52.93 -3.55 -49.02
N LEU A 242 52.37 -2.35 -48.81
CA LEU A 242 52.86 -1.12 -49.44
C LEU A 242 54.30 -0.81 -49.03
N GLN A 243 54.63 -0.97 -47.75
CA GLN A 243 56.00 -0.79 -47.26
C GLN A 243 56.95 -1.81 -47.90
N GLN A 244 56.56 -3.07 -47.99
CA GLN A 244 57.35 -4.12 -48.64
C GLN A 244 57.58 -3.82 -50.13
N ALA A 245 56.53 -3.44 -50.87
CA ALA A 245 56.63 -3.06 -52.28
C ALA A 245 57.55 -1.85 -52.51
N ASN A 246 57.51 -0.85 -51.63
CA ASN A 246 58.42 0.31 -51.70
C ASN A 246 59.88 -0.05 -51.37
N GLN A 247 60.11 -1.00 -50.46
CA GLN A 247 61.47 -1.50 -50.20
C GLN A 247 62.04 -2.24 -51.41
N HIS A 248 61.23 -3.06 -52.09
CA HIS A 248 61.65 -3.78 -53.30
C HIS A 248 61.71 -2.90 -54.55
N SER A 249 61.01 -1.75 -54.60
CA SER A 249 61.10 -0.80 -55.72
C SER A 249 62.39 0.04 -55.71
N SER A 250 63.16 0.04 -54.61
CA SER A 250 64.45 0.72 -54.50
C SER A 250 65.54 0.20 -55.44
N ILE A 251 65.34 -0.97 -56.07
CA ILE A 251 66.28 -1.55 -57.05
C ILE A 251 65.97 -1.08 -58.50
N SER A 252 64.85 -0.37 -58.71
CA SER A 252 64.46 0.18 -60.03
C SER A 252 64.53 1.71 -60.03
N SER A 253 65.67 2.28 -59.61
CA SER A 253 66.00 3.66 -59.96
C SER A 253 66.49 3.70 -61.42
N HIS A 254 65.62 3.36 -62.38
CA HIS A 254 65.81 3.80 -63.76
C HIS A 254 65.33 5.25 -63.84
N ARG A 255 66.14 6.15 -63.27
CA ARG A 255 66.08 7.58 -63.64
C ARG A 255 66.44 7.65 -65.11
N ASN A 256 65.52 8.12 -65.95
CA ASN A 256 65.84 8.51 -67.32
C ASN A 256 66.91 9.62 -67.27
N PRO A 257 68.12 9.40 -67.81
CA PRO A 257 69.23 10.34 -67.67
C PRO A 257 69.23 11.37 -68.80
N ASP A 258 68.07 11.92 -69.16
CA ASP A 258 67.98 12.99 -70.17
C ASP A 258 66.69 13.80 -69.98
N VAL A 259 66.79 14.82 -69.12
CA VAL A 259 65.92 16.01 -69.20
C VAL A 259 66.84 17.21 -69.03
N TYR A 260 67.19 17.83 -70.15
CA TYR A 260 67.83 19.14 -70.26
C TYR A 260 66.76 20.23 -70.35
#